data_AF-A0A939WB10-F1
#
_entry.id   AF-A0A939WB10-F1
#
_cell.length_a   1.000
_cell.length_b   1.000
_cell.length_c   1.000
_cell.angle_alpha   90.00
_cell.angle_beta   90.00
_cell.angle_gamma   90.00
#
_symmetry.space_group_name_H-M   'P 1'
#
loop_
_entity.id
_entity.type
_entity.pdbx_description
1 polymer ?
#
loop_
_entity_poly.entity_id
_entity_poly.type
_entity_poly.pdbx_seq_one_letter_code
_entity_poly.pdbx_strand_id
1 'polypeptide(L)' 'DLHEAIATNQGPVAEPICAEVYLKGYKLKDRVIRPAKVMVQMPDGTVNAENAAGTEENGNA' A
#
# COMPACT_ATOMS: atom_id res chain seq x y z
N ASP A 1 -5.46 9.83 9.39
CA ASP A 1 -5.90 10.17 8.03
C ASP A 1 -4.85 11.06 7.33
N LEU A 2 -3.77 10.46 6.81
CA LEU A 2 -2.63 11.19 6.22
C LEU A 2 -2.69 11.26 4.68
N HIS A 3 -3.38 10.30 4.08
CA HIS A 3 -3.51 10.13 2.64
C HIS A 3 -4.98 10.19 2.28
N GLU A 4 -5.29 10.83 1.16
CA GLU A 4 -6.61 10.86 0.55
C GLU A 4 -6.48 10.29 -0.85
N ALA A 5 -7.12 9.13 -1.08
CA ALA A 5 -7.11 8.48 -2.38
C ALA A 5 -8.01 9.25 -3.36
N ILE A 6 -7.46 9.65 -4.50
CA ILE A 6 -8.18 10.39 -5.55
C ILE A 6 -8.32 9.61 -6.87
N ALA A 7 -7.58 8.53 -7.00
CA ALA A 7 -7.62 7.65 -8.17
C ALA A 7 -7.25 6.22 -7.76
N THR A 8 -7.72 5.25 -8.56
CA THR A 8 -7.35 3.84 -8.40
C THR A 8 -6.95 3.25 -9.74
N ASN A 9 -5.95 2.37 -9.73
CA ASN A 9 -5.61 1.50 -10.87
C ASN A 9 -5.56 0.05 -10.41
N GLN A 10 -5.70 -0.89 -11.35
CA GLN A 10 -5.54 -2.32 -11.09
C GLN A 10 -4.11 -2.75 -11.45
N GLY A 11 -3.54 -3.68 -10.70
CA GLY A 11 -2.36 -4.41 -11.18
C GLY A 11 -1.89 -5.50 -10.21
N PRO A 12 -0.70 -6.07 -10.46
CA PRO A 12 -0.23 -7.29 -9.79
C PRO A 12 0.30 -6.99 -8.39
N VAL A 13 -0.60 -6.62 -7.48
CA VAL A 13 -0.34 -6.40 -6.06
C VAL A 13 -1.21 -7.34 -5.24
N ALA A 14 -0.70 -7.85 -4.12
CA ALA A 14 -1.48 -8.72 -3.23
C ALA A 14 -2.46 -7.92 -2.35
N GLU A 15 -2.07 -6.71 -1.95
CA GLU A 15 -2.87 -5.80 -1.13
C GLU A 15 -2.83 -4.38 -1.72
N PRO A 16 -3.81 -3.50 -1.41
CA PRO A 16 -3.82 -2.13 -1.90
C PRO A 16 -2.58 -1.34 -1.45
N ILE A 17 -1.85 -0.77 -2.41
CA ILE A 17 -0.64 0.04 -2.13
C ILE A 17 -0.78 1.47 -2.67
N CYS A 18 -0.05 2.41 -2.09
CA CYS A 18 0.09 3.76 -2.63
C CYS A 18 0.99 3.72 -3.88
N ALA A 19 0.38 3.85 -5.06
CA ALA A 19 1.10 3.77 -6.34
C ALA A 19 1.85 5.07 -6.65
N GLU A 20 1.18 6.20 -6.44
CA GLU A 20 1.71 7.52 -6.79
C GLU A 20 1.17 8.59 -5.85
N VAL A 21 1.99 9.61 -5.58
CA VAL A 21 1.62 10.79 -4.80
C VAL A 21 1.59 12.01 -5.72
N TYR A 22 0.38 12.46 -6.07
CA TYR A 22 0.19 13.64 -6.90
C TYR A 22 0.39 14.94 -6.14
N LEU A 23 -0.03 14.96 -4.87
CA LEU A 23 0.11 16.12 -4.01
C LEU A 23 0.66 15.71 -2.65
N LYS A 24 1.81 16.25 -2.26
CA LYS A 24 2.44 15.93 -0.97
C LYS A 24 1.55 16.36 0.21
N GLY A 25 1.42 15.51 1.23
CA GLY A 25 0.77 15.87 2.48
C GLY A 25 1.73 16.57 3.44
N TYR A 26 1.19 17.33 4.39
CA TYR A 26 1.96 17.96 5.47
C TYR A 26 1.25 17.79 6.82
N LYS A 27 2.06 17.53 7.85
CA LYS A 27 1.62 17.43 9.24
C LYS A 27 2.45 18.37 10.10
N LEU A 28 1.80 19.10 11.01
CA LEU A 28 2.46 19.86 12.06
C LEU A 28 2.22 19.13 13.38
N LYS A 29 3.26 18.45 13.89
CA LYS A 29 3.16 17.53 15.03
C LYS A 29 2.07 16.47 14.81
N ASP A 30 0.93 16.61 15.48
CA ASP A 30 -0.22 15.70 15.38
C ASP A 30 -1.35 16.21 14.49
N ARG A 31 -1.28 17.47 14.05
CA ARG A 31 -2.30 18.07 13.19
C ARG A 31 -1.95 17.88 11.72
N VAL A 32 -2.85 17.26 10.97
CA VAL A 32 -2.79 17.23 9.50
C VAL A 32 -3.13 18.63 8.97
N ILE A 33 -2.18 19.25 8.26
CA ILE A 33 -2.39 20.55 7.61
C ILE A 33 -2.97 20.34 6.21
N ARG A 34 -2.50 19.30 5.52
CA ARG A 34 -3.01 18.89 4.22
C ARG A 34 -2.80 17.39 4.04
N PRO A 35 -3.83 16.60 3.68
CA PRO A 35 -3.62 15.20 3.33
C PRO A 35 -2.87 15.09 2.00
N ALA A 36 -2.08 14.04 1.84
CA ALA A 36 -1.46 13.72 0.55
C ALA A 36 -2.52 13.20 -0.40
N LYS A 37 -2.58 13.69 -1.65
CA LYS A 37 -3.47 13.13 -2.66
C LYS A 37 -2.73 12.03 -3.40
N VAL A 38 -3.28 10.82 -3.37
CA VAL A 38 -2.60 9.62 -3.87
C VAL A 38 -3.45 8.82 -4.85
N MET A 39 -2.79 8.10 -5.73
CA MET A 39 -3.35 6.97 -6.45
C MET A 39 -3.11 5.70 -5.63
N VAL A 40 -4.13 4.85 -5.51
CA VAL A 40 -4.02 3.53 -4.89
C VAL A 40 -4.07 2.46 -5.98
N GLN A 41 -3.07 1.58 -5.99
CA GLN A 41 -3.11 0.38 -6.82
C GLN A 41 -3.81 -0.74 -6.07
N MET A 42 -4.89 -1.23 -6.67
CA MET A 42 -5.71 -2.33 -6.19
C MET A 42 -5.25 -3.65 -6.82
N PRO A 43 -5.45 -4.78 -6.12
CA PRO A 43 -5.12 -6.11 -6.63
C PRO A 43 -5.98 -6.46 -7.85
N ASP A 44 -5.35 -6.86 -8.95
CA ASP A 44 -6.03 -7.34 -10.17
C ASP A 44 -6.37 -8.85 -10.15
N GLY A 45 -6.04 -9.55 -9.06
CA GLY A 45 -6.27 -10.98 -8.89
C GLY A 45 -5.19 -11.88 -9.53
N THR A 46 -4.13 -11.31 -10.10
CA THR A 46 -3.01 -12.08 -10.64
C THR A 46 -1.98 -12.49 -9.58
N VAL A 47 -2.03 -11.87 -8.40
CA VAL A 47 -1.16 -12.18 -7.26
C VAL A 47 -2.00 -12.78 -6.13
N ASN A 48 -1.83 -14.09 -5.90
CA ASN A 48 -2.36 -14.76 -4.71
C ASN A 48 -1.49 -14.40 -3.49
N ALA A 49 -2.14 -14.20 -2.34
CA ALA A 49 -1.55 -13.77 -1.06
C ALA A 49 -0.67 -14.86 -0.38
N GLU A 50 0.33 -15.41 -1.08
CA GLU A 50 1.10 -16.57 -0.63
C GLU A 50 2.50 -16.25 -0.07
N ASN A 51 2.90 -14.97 0.02
CA ASN A 51 4.26 -14.61 0.45
C ASN A 51 4.35 -13.76 1.73
N ALA A 52 3.32 -13.78 2.60
CA ALA A 52 3.30 -12.99 3.83
C ALA A 52 3.85 -13.72 5.09
N ALA A 53 4.42 -14.92 4.98
CA ALA A 53 5.01 -15.62 6.14
C ALA A 53 6.36 -16.26 5.79
N GLY A 54 7.44 -15.54 6.06
CA GLY A 54 8.76 -16.15 6.13
C GLY A 54 8.95 -16.97 7.42
N THR A 55 9.77 -18.01 7.30
CA THR A 55 10.44 -18.83 8.34
C THR A 55 9.71 -20.09 8.83
N GLU A 56 10.06 -21.25 8.25
CA GLU A 56 10.22 -22.48 9.02
C GLU A 56 11.62 -23.07 8.74
N GLU A 57 12.43 -23.06 9.79
CA GLU A 57 13.69 -23.76 9.93
C GLU A 57 13.47 -25.29 9.99
N ASN A 58 14.31 -26.01 9.22
CA ASN A 58 15.08 -27.19 9.64
C ASN A 58 14.39 -28.57 9.84
N GLY A 59 14.84 -29.54 9.00
CA GLY A 59 15.22 -30.89 9.45
C GLY A 59 14.26 -32.06 9.19
N ASN A 60 14.66 -33.00 8.31
CA ASN A 60 14.47 -34.46 8.49
C ASN A 60 15.31 -35.20 7.42
N ALA A 61 16.41 -35.87 7.78
CA ALA A 61 16.53 -37.26 8.27
C ALA A 61 16.35 -38.32 7.17
#